data_AF-A0A965KQT8-F1
#
_entry.id   AF-A0A965KQT8-F1
#
_cell.length_a   1.000
_cell.length_b   1.000
_cell.length_c   1.000
_cell.angle_alpha   90.00
_cell.angle_beta   90.00
_cell.angle_gamma   90.00
#
_symmetry.space_group_name_H-M   'P 1'
#
loop_
_entity.id
_entity.type
_entity.pdbx_description
1 polymer ?
#
loop_
_entity_poly.entity_id
_entity_poly.type
_entity_poly.pdbx_seq_one_letter_code
_entity_poly.pdbx_strand_id
1 'polypeptide(L)'
;MTDWFPLWLSIRVSVIATIIAGVVGVTLAYVLAKWRSRWASVVEAVVTLPIVLPPTVLGYYLLTLLGTRSGVGEAWERAFGSPLVFTQGAAVVAATVSALPFVIRAARAAISNVDARV
;
A
#
# COMPACT_ATOMS: atom_id res chain seq x y z
N MET A 1 -19.05 -25.90 -15.92
CA MET A 1 -18.13 -26.16 -14.79
C MET A 1 -17.63 -24.80 -14.33
N THR A 2 -17.91 -24.39 -13.10
CA THR A 2 -17.59 -23.05 -12.57
C THR A 2 -16.10 -22.98 -12.24
N ASP A 3 -15.38 -22.05 -12.84
CA ASP A 3 -13.97 -21.82 -12.54
C ASP A 3 -13.84 -20.93 -11.29
N TRP A 4 -13.35 -21.51 -10.20
CA TRP A 4 -13.17 -20.82 -8.91
C TRP A 4 -11.81 -20.12 -8.78
N PHE A 5 -10.96 -20.20 -9.80
CA PHE A 5 -9.63 -19.61 -9.79
C PHE A 5 -9.60 -18.12 -9.43
N PRO A 6 -10.50 -17.25 -9.96
CA PRO A 6 -10.48 -15.82 -9.64
C PRO A 6 -10.77 -15.54 -8.16
N LEU A 7 -11.63 -16.35 -7.54
CA LEU A 7 -11.96 -16.22 -6.12
C LEU A 7 -10.74 -16.53 -5.26
N TRP A 8 -10.07 -17.65 -5.53
CA TRP A 8 -8.86 -18.04 -4.79
C TRP A 8 -7.72 -17.03 -4.97
N LEU A 9 -7.56 -16.50 -6.19
CA LEU A 9 -6.60 -15.46 -6.48
C LEU A 9 -6.87 -14.20 -5.67
N SER A 10 -8.13 -13.77 -5.62
CA SER A 10 -8.56 -12.58 -4.87
C SER A 10 -8.29 -12.72 -3.37
N ILE A 11 -8.61 -13.88 -2.79
CA ILE A 11 -8.35 -14.19 -1.37
C ILE A 11 -6.84 -14.16 -1.08
N ARG A 12 -6.03 -14.81 -1.92
CA ARG A 12 -4.58 -14.85 -1.73
C ARG A 12 -3.97 -13.45 -1.78
N VAL A 13 -4.37 -12.65 -2.77
CA VAL A 13 -3.89 -11.27 -2.94
C VAL A 13 -4.31 -10.39 -1.77
N SER A 14 -5.58 -10.45 -1.37
CA SER A 14 -6.10 -9.61 -0.29
C SER A 14 -5.46 -9.94 1.06
N VAL A 15 -5.29 -11.22 1.40
CA VAL A 15 -4.64 -11.64 2.66
C VAL A 15 -3.19 -11.13 2.73
N ILE A 16 -2.41 -11.32 1.66
CA ILE A 16 -1.02 -10.86 1.63
C ILE A 16 -0.98 -9.33 1.73
N ALA A 17 -1.81 -8.63 0.96
CA ALA A 17 -1.89 -7.17 1.00
C ALA A 17 -2.30 -6.64 2.37
N THR A 18 -3.26 -7.29 3.05
CA THR A 18 -3.69 -6.92 4.41
C THR A 18 -2.56 -7.09 5.42
N ILE A 19 -1.79 -8.18 5.36
CA ILE A 19 -0.64 -8.38 6.25
C ILE A 19 0.41 -7.28 6.03
N ILE A 20 0.76 -7.01 4.77
CA ILE A 20 1.76 -5.97 4.43
C ILE A 20 1.26 -4.58 4.85
N ALA A 21 0.02 -4.22 4.49
CA ALA A 21 -0.58 -2.95 4.84
C ALA A 21 -0.74 -2.79 6.35
N GLY A 22 -1.04 -3.89 7.07
CA GLY A 22 -1.10 -3.94 8.53
C GLY A 22 0.25 -3.59 9.15
N VAL A 23 1.31 -4.32 8.79
CA VAL A 23 2.65 -4.10 9.35
C VAL A 23 3.17 -2.70 9.00
N VAL A 24 3.14 -2.32 7.73
CA VAL A 24 3.65 -1.02 7.26
C VAL A 24 2.79 0.13 7.80
N GLY A 25 1.47 0.00 7.72
CA GLY A 25 0.53 1.04 8.12
C GLY A 25 0.53 1.30 9.63
N VAL A 26 0.56 0.25 10.46
CA VAL A 26 0.64 0.41 11.92
C VAL A 26 1.98 1.03 12.32
N THR A 27 3.08 0.56 11.73
CA THR A 27 4.42 1.12 12.00
C THR A 27 4.47 2.60 11.64
N LEU A 28 3.95 2.96 10.46
CA LEU A 28 3.93 4.33 10.00
C LEU A 28 3.01 5.22 10.86
N ALA A 29 1.84 4.71 11.25
CA ALA A 29 0.93 5.42 12.14
C ALA A 29 1.56 5.72 13.50
N TYR A 30 2.29 4.77 14.08
CA TYR A 30 3.00 4.97 15.34
C TYR A 30 4.13 6.00 15.23
N VAL A 31 4.91 5.96 14.15
CA VAL A 31 5.96 6.96 13.89
C VAL A 31 5.35 8.34 13.71
N LEU A 32 4.30 8.47 12.88
CA LEU A 32 3.62 9.74 12.63
C LEU A 32 2.95 10.30 13.90
N ALA A 33 2.39 9.45 14.76
CA ALA A 33 1.80 9.88 16.03
C ALA A 33 2.82 10.55 16.97
N LYS A 34 4.10 10.14 16.90
CA LYS A 34 5.18 10.70 17.71
C LYS A 34 5.94 11.85 17.03
N TRP A 35 5.73 12.05 15.72
CA TRP A 35 6.52 12.99 14.93
C TRP A 35 5.92 14.41 14.97
N ARG A 36 6.62 15.35 15.62
CA ARG A 36 6.15 16.74 15.83
C ARG A 36 6.64 17.77 14.79
N SER A 37 7.26 17.32 13.68
CA SER A 37 7.86 18.22 12.67
C SER A 37 6.90 18.51 11.51
N ARG A 38 7.11 19.62 10.79
CA ARG A 38 6.38 19.97 9.54
C ARG A 38 6.42 18.88 8.47
N TRP A 39 7.47 18.04 8.49
CA TRP A 39 7.62 16.91 7.58
C TRP A 39 6.59 15.81 7.84
N ALA A 40 6.08 15.66 9.07
CA ALA A 40 5.03 14.71 9.40
C ALA A 40 3.75 14.99 8.59
N SER A 41 3.38 16.27 8.45
CA SER A 41 2.22 16.70 7.65
C SER A 41 2.38 16.39 6.16
N VAL A 42 3.61 16.48 5.63
CA VAL A 42 3.90 16.11 4.23
C VAL A 42 3.75 14.61 4.03
N VAL A 43 4.31 13.79 4.93
CA VAL A 43 4.18 12.33 4.85
C VAL A 43 2.71 11.92 4.98
N GLU A 44 1.95 12.55 5.88
CA GLU A 44 0.53 12.29 6.05
C GLU A 44 -0.28 12.63 4.79
N ALA A 45 0.05 13.74 4.11
CA ALA A 45 -0.55 14.09 2.84
C ALA A 45 -0.24 13.02 1.78
N VAL A 46 1.02 12.61 1.64
CA VAL A 46 1.46 11.57 0.68
C VAL A 46 0.75 10.25 0.93
N VAL A 47 0.68 9.82 2.19
CA VAL A 47 -0.03 8.60 2.60
C VAL A 47 -1.52 8.66 2.24
N THR A 48 -2.13 9.84 2.32
CA THR A 48 -3.56 10.03 2.05
C THR A 48 -3.89 10.12 0.57
N LEU A 49 -2.90 10.41 -0.29
CA LEU A 49 -3.09 10.55 -1.75
C LEU A 49 -3.90 9.42 -2.40
N PRO A 50 -3.72 8.11 -2.08
CA PRO A 50 -4.43 7.03 -2.75
C PRO A 50 -5.95 7.12 -2.62
N ILE A 51 -6.48 7.73 -1.54
CA ILE A 51 -7.93 7.91 -1.35
C ILE A 51 -8.45 9.12 -2.12
N VAL A 52 -7.61 10.14 -2.33
CA VAL A 52 -8.01 11.37 -3.04
C VAL A 52 -8.00 11.16 -4.55
N LEU A 53 -7.12 10.29 -5.04
CA LEU A 53 -7.03 9.95 -6.44
C LEU A 53 -8.19 9.02 -6.85
N PRO A 54 -8.78 9.22 -8.04
CA PRO A 54 -9.66 8.23 -8.63
C PRO A 54 -8.95 6.87 -8.75
N PRO A 55 -9.65 5.73 -8.56
CA PRO A 55 -9.02 4.41 -8.59
C PRO A 55 -8.32 4.12 -9.93
N THR A 56 -8.86 4.63 -11.03
CA THR A 56 -8.25 4.51 -12.37
C THR A 56 -6.91 5.27 -12.47
N VAL A 57 -6.83 6.46 -11.87
CA VAL A 57 -5.59 7.27 -11.86
C VAL A 57 -4.53 6.62 -10.98
N LEU A 58 -4.94 6.09 -9.82
CA LEU A 58 -4.04 5.30 -8.96
C LEU A 58 -3.49 4.09 -9.72
N GLY A 59 -4.35 3.36 -10.43
CA GLY A 59 -3.94 2.25 -11.28
C GLY A 59 -2.95 2.67 -12.36
N TYR A 60 -3.21 3.76 -13.07
CA TYR A 60 -2.29 4.31 -14.07
C TYR A 60 -0.93 4.66 -13.46
N TYR A 61 -0.89 5.35 -12.32
CA TYR A 61 0.39 5.68 -11.67
C TYR A 61 1.16 4.44 -11.24
N LEU A 62 0.48 3.44 -10.67
CA LEU A 62 1.12 2.17 -10.33
C LEU A 62 1.67 1.47 -11.57
N LEU A 63 0.92 1.44 -12.68
CA LEU A 63 1.41 0.88 -13.94
C LEU A 63 2.64 1.65 -14.46
N THR A 64 2.64 2.97 -14.40
CA THR A 64 3.79 3.78 -14.84
C THR A 64 5.00 3.63 -13.93
N LEU A 65 4.80 3.45 -12.62
CA LEU A 65 5.87 3.31 -11.63
C LEU A 65 6.44 1.89 -11.55
N LEU A 66 5.64 0.87 -11.86
CA LEU A 66 6.06 -0.54 -11.81
C LEU A 66 6.40 -1.09 -13.21
N GLY A 67 6.10 -0.33 -14.27
CA GLY A 67 6.35 -0.69 -15.66
C GLY A 67 7.82 -0.84 -15.99
N THR A 68 8.14 -1.66 -16.99
CA THR A 68 9.53 -1.99 -17.39
C THR A 68 10.35 -0.79 -17.88
N ARG A 69 9.70 0.34 -18.20
CA ARG A 69 10.38 1.60 -18.58
C ARG A 69 10.62 2.55 -17.40
N SER A 70 10.31 2.12 -16.19
CA SER A 70 10.49 2.91 -14.97
C SER A 70 11.73 2.42 -14.21
N GLY A 71 12.40 3.31 -13.47
CA GLY A 71 13.57 2.92 -12.68
C GLY A 71 13.29 1.80 -11.67
N VAL A 72 12.08 1.76 -11.10
CA VAL A 72 11.67 0.70 -10.16
C VAL A 72 11.38 -0.61 -10.90
N GLY A 73 10.68 -0.56 -12.03
CA GLY A 73 10.40 -1.74 -12.84
C GLY A 73 11.67 -2.35 -13.45
N GLU A 74 12.61 -1.53 -13.93
CA GLU A 74 13.91 -2.00 -14.41
C GLU A 74 14.74 -2.64 -13.30
N ALA A 75 14.77 -2.02 -12.10
CA ALA A 75 15.49 -2.59 -10.96
C ALA A 75 14.90 -3.95 -10.56
N TRP A 76 13.57 -4.09 -10.59
CA TRP A 76 12.90 -5.36 -10.36
C TRP A 76 13.25 -6.40 -11.43
N GLU A 77 13.18 -6.04 -12.71
CA GLU A 77 13.47 -6.93 -13.82
C GLU A 77 14.93 -7.41 -13.79
N ARG A 78 15.88 -6.55 -13.41
CA ARG A 78 17.28 -6.94 -13.20
C ARG A 78 17.46 -7.91 -12.02
N ALA A 79 16.67 -7.76 -10.96
CA ALA A 79 16.78 -8.59 -9.76
C ALA A 79 16.09 -9.96 -9.92
N PHE A 80 14.95 -10.02 -10.61
CA PHE A 80 14.09 -11.21 -10.68
C PHE A 80 13.96 -11.81 -12.09
N GLY A 81 14.47 -11.13 -13.13
CA GLY A 81 14.45 -11.60 -14.52
C GLY A 81 13.08 -11.52 -15.20
N SER A 82 12.07 -10.88 -14.57
CA SER A 82 10.72 -10.77 -15.13
C SER A 82 10.08 -9.41 -14.82
N PRO A 83 9.15 -8.92 -15.66
CA PRO A 83 8.39 -7.70 -15.36
C PRO A 83 7.48 -7.91 -14.15
N LEU A 84 7.31 -6.87 -13.32
CA LEU A 84 6.38 -6.91 -12.19
C LEU A 84 4.93 -6.70 -12.62
N VAL A 85 4.69 -5.89 -13.65
CA VAL A 85 3.33 -5.57 -14.12
C VAL A 85 2.63 -6.81 -14.68
N PHE A 86 1.30 -6.87 -14.51
CA PHE A 86 0.46 -8.02 -14.90
C PHE A 86 0.78 -9.32 -14.14
N THR A 87 1.51 -9.24 -13.02
CA THR A 87 1.73 -10.38 -12.12
C THR A 87 0.85 -10.30 -10.88
N GLN A 88 0.77 -11.42 -10.16
CA GLN A 88 0.15 -11.47 -8.83
C GLN A 88 0.84 -10.49 -7.85
N GLY A 89 2.15 -10.28 -7.99
CA GLY A 89 2.91 -9.34 -7.16
C GLY A 89 2.44 -7.90 -7.36
N ALA A 90 2.22 -7.47 -8.61
CA ALA A 90 1.66 -6.15 -8.88
C ALA A 90 0.24 -5.98 -8.28
N ALA A 91 -0.58 -7.03 -8.31
CA ALA A 91 -1.91 -7.00 -7.69
C ALA A 91 -1.81 -6.82 -6.15
N VAL A 92 -0.86 -7.51 -5.50
CA VAL A 92 -0.59 -7.34 -4.06
C VAL A 92 -0.13 -5.91 -3.76
N VAL A 93 0.79 -5.36 -4.55
CA VAL A 93 1.26 -3.97 -4.37
C VAL A 93 0.11 -2.99 -4.52
N ALA A 94 -0.71 -3.13 -5.56
CA ALA A 94 -1.85 -2.25 -5.80
C ALA A 94 -2.87 -2.30 -4.64
N ALA A 95 -3.22 -3.51 -4.19
CA ALA A 95 -4.13 -3.70 -3.05
C ALA A 95 -3.54 -3.16 -1.74
N THR A 96 -2.23 -3.27 -1.54
CA THR A 96 -1.55 -2.72 -0.36
C THR A 96 -1.62 -1.19 -0.37
N VAL A 97 -1.27 -0.56 -1.49
CA VAL A 97 -1.25 0.90 -1.64
C VAL A 97 -2.64 1.51 -1.45
N SER A 98 -3.69 0.86 -1.94
CA SER A 98 -5.07 1.33 -1.73
C SER A 98 -5.55 1.14 -0.29
N ALA A 99 -5.10 0.09 0.41
CA ALA A 99 -5.49 -0.20 1.79
C ALA A 99 -4.73 0.63 2.84
N LEU A 100 -3.46 0.98 2.59
CA LEU A 100 -2.57 1.70 3.51
C LEU A 100 -3.21 2.92 4.21
N PRO A 101 -3.84 3.89 3.50
CA PRO A 101 -4.39 5.08 4.16
C PRO A 101 -5.51 4.75 5.15
N PHE A 102 -6.30 3.70 4.89
CA PHE A 102 -7.32 3.25 5.83
C PHE A 102 -6.70 2.63 7.08
N VAL A 103 -5.70 1.76 6.92
CA VAL A 103 -4.98 1.13 8.04
C VAL A 103 -4.31 2.19 8.91
N ILE A 104 -3.64 3.17 8.30
CA ILE A 104 -2.92 4.23 9.02
C ILE A 104 -3.89 5.09 9.82
N ARG A 105 -5.03 5.48 9.23
CA ARG A 105 -6.07 6.26 9.92
C ARG A 105 -6.64 5.50 11.10
N ALA A 106 -6.99 4.22 10.91
CA ALA A 106 -7.53 3.38 11.97
C ALA A 106 -6.51 3.17 13.11
N ALA A 107 -5.26 2.83 12.76
CA ALA A 107 -4.19 2.62 13.72
C ALA A 107 -3.89 3.91 14.51
N ARG A 108 -3.83 5.07 13.85
CA ARG A 108 -3.59 6.36 14.51
C ARG A 108 -4.72 6.70 15.49
N ALA A 109 -5.98 6.51 15.08
CA ALA A 109 -7.13 6.73 15.96
C ALA A 109 -7.08 5.81 17.19
N ALA A 110 -6.71 4.54 17.01
CA ALA A 110 -6.53 3.61 18.12
C ALA A 110 -5.38 4.05 19.06
N ILE A 111 -4.22 4.43 18.50
CA ILE A 111 -3.06 4.89 19.27
C ILE A 111 -3.37 6.17 20.04
N SER A 112 -4.11 7.12 19.45
CA SER A 112 -4.49 8.36 20.14
C SER A 112 -5.55 8.16 21.22
N ASN A 113 -6.38 7.10 21.12
CA ASN A 113 -7.38 6.76 22.14
C ASN A 113 -6.77 6.08 23.37
N VAL A 114 -5.57 5.51 23.25
CA VAL A 114 -4.80 5.04 24.41
C VAL A 114 -4.18 6.26 25.06
N ASP A 115 -4.74 6.65 26.21
CA ASP A 115 -4.36 7.84 26.98
C ASP A 115 -2.83 7.94 27.12
N ALA A 116 -2.25 9.10 26.81
CA ALA A 116 -0.80 9.33 26.81
C ALA A 116 -0.19 9.41 28.22
N ARG A 117 -0.82 8.75 29.21
CA ARG A 117 -0.58 8.86 30.66
C ARG A 117 -0.39 7.51 31.36
N VAL A 118 0.42 6.63 30.78
CA VAL A 118 1.13 5.59 31.54
C VAL A 118 2.61 5.88 31.48
#